data_AF-A0A0K9Q4K5-F1
#
_entry.id   AF-A0A0K9Q4K5-F1
#
_cell.length_a   1.000
_cell.length_b   1.000
_cell.length_c   1.000
_cell.angle_alpha   90.00
_cell.angle_beta   90.00
_cell.angle_gamma   90.00
#
_symmetry.space_group_name_H-M   'P 1'
#
loop_
_entity.id
_entity.type
_entity.pdbx_description
1 polymer ?
#
loop_
_entity_poly.entity_id
_entity_poly.type
_entity_poly.pdbx_seq_one_letter_code
_entity_poly.pdbx_strand_id
1 'polypeptide(L)'
;MEVFYIEWIAANEQLGRELDDAREKPAGDIVGLGIITDRVVAHYKSYYEQIHLVSNRNVKIVFNPTWLTHLEQDFHWLGGWYPTIFFNILKKSESSFCNMQRSAIQVLEAAKLEEERHIIMQCMSIREAMERPDFLISVARLGMVRNGNSIRFEQYFLDIVSLSLKFLLKRAEILRVSIFTDLKEILNPLQMVVFLSAIVDLQLTIRRMGLEVDADI
;
A
#
# COMPACT_ATOMS: atom_id res chain seq x y z
N MET A 1 -16.22 -1.83 -0.96
CA MET A 1 -14.82 -2.23 -0.74
C MET A 1 -14.72 -3.72 -0.52
N GLU A 2 -15.50 -4.31 0.39
CA GLU A 2 -15.44 -5.74 0.69
C GLU A 2 -15.62 -6.65 -0.53
N VAL A 3 -16.74 -6.52 -1.26
CA VAL A 3 -16.99 -7.30 -2.50
C VAL A 3 -15.84 -7.15 -3.51
N PHE A 4 -15.43 -5.92 -3.78
CA PHE A 4 -14.30 -5.63 -4.67
C PHE A 4 -13.01 -6.30 -4.18
N TYR A 5 -12.70 -6.24 -2.88
CA TYR A 5 -11.47 -6.80 -2.34
C TYR A 5 -11.43 -8.31 -2.43
N ILE A 6 -12.56 -8.99 -2.21
CA ILE A 6 -12.69 -10.44 -2.37
C ILE A 6 -12.42 -10.84 -3.83
N GLU A 7 -13.06 -10.15 -4.78
CA GLU A 7 -12.82 -10.39 -6.21
C GLU A 7 -11.38 -10.09 -6.61
N TRP A 8 -10.82 -9.01 -6.07
CA TRP A 8 -9.44 -8.60 -6.32
C TRP A 8 -8.45 -9.65 -5.78
N ILE A 9 -8.67 -10.19 -4.57
CA ILE A 9 -7.86 -11.28 -4.01
C ILE A 9 -7.96 -12.56 -4.86
N ALA A 10 -9.16 -12.93 -5.32
CA ALA A 10 -9.34 -14.11 -6.17
C ALA A 10 -8.58 -13.97 -7.51
N ALA A 11 -8.56 -12.77 -8.09
CA ALA A 11 -7.74 -12.49 -9.26
C ALA A 11 -6.23 -12.54 -8.95
N ASN A 12 -5.83 -12.17 -7.74
CA ASN A 12 -4.45 -12.29 -7.26
C ASN A 12 -3.99 -13.75 -7.21
N GLU A 13 -4.86 -14.69 -6.78
CA GLU A 13 -4.57 -16.14 -6.83
C GLU A 13 -4.35 -16.65 -8.25
N GLN A 14 -5.16 -16.19 -9.20
CA GLN A 14 -5.02 -16.56 -10.60
C GLN A 14 -3.71 -16.02 -11.19
N LEU A 15 -3.37 -14.77 -10.89
CA LEU A 15 -2.10 -14.17 -11.31
C LEU A 15 -0.89 -14.86 -10.66
N GLY A 16 -1.00 -15.31 -9.41
CA GLY A 16 0.03 -16.10 -8.73
C GLY A 16 0.36 -17.39 -9.49
N ARG A 17 -0.67 -18.15 -9.85
CA ARG A 17 -0.51 -19.37 -10.69
C ARG A 17 0.15 -19.07 -12.03
N GLU A 18 -0.28 -17.99 -12.70
CA GLU A 18 0.31 -17.59 -13.99
C GLU A 18 1.78 -17.16 -13.86
N LEU A 19 2.17 -16.54 -12.74
CA LEU A 19 3.56 -16.19 -12.44
C LEU A 19 4.41 -17.45 -12.20
N ASP A 20 3.90 -18.42 -11.46
CA ASP A 20 4.56 -19.71 -11.24
C ASP A 20 4.75 -20.48 -12.55
N ASP A 21 3.70 -20.60 -13.36
CA ASP A 21 3.77 -21.22 -14.69
C ASP A 21 4.77 -20.50 -15.60
N ALA A 22 4.82 -19.17 -15.56
CA ALA A 22 5.76 -18.38 -16.34
C ALA A 22 7.22 -18.58 -15.89
N ARG A 23 7.45 -18.82 -14.59
CA ARG A 23 8.77 -19.11 -14.03
C ARG A 23 9.31 -20.48 -14.47
N GLU A 24 8.44 -21.45 -14.70
CA GLU A 24 8.83 -22.82 -15.11
C GLU A 24 9.10 -22.97 -16.61
N LYS A 25 8.68 -22.01 -17.44
CA LYS A 25 8.93 -22.03 -18.88
C LYS A 25 10.41 -21.85 -19.23
N PRO A 26 10.88 -22.43 -20.35
CA PRO A 26 12.27 -22.28 -20.80
C PRO A 26 12.68 -20.81 -20.93
N ALA A 27 13.89 -20.48 -20.48
CA ALA A 27 14.47 -19.14 -20.58
C ALA A 27 14.50 -18.69 -22.05
N GLY A 28 13.55 -17.84 -22.45
CA GLY A 28 13.37 -17.38 -23.83
C GLY A 28 12.08 -16.60 -24.08
N ASP A 29 11.02 -16.83 -23.31
CA ASP A 29 9.75 -16.10 -23.42
C ASP A 29 9.77 -14.74 -22.69
N ILE A 30 10.72 -13.88 -23.06
CA ILE A 30 10.90 -12.54 -22.48
C ILE A 30 9.63 -11.69 -22.65
N VAL A 31 8.95 -11.85 -23.79
CA VAL A 31 7.71 -11.12 -24.09
C VAL A 31 6.58 -11.57 -23.17
N GLY A 32 6.37 -12.88 -22.99
CA GLY A 32 5.38 -13.43 -22.07
C GLY A 32 5.64 -13.00 -20.62
N LEU A 33 6.90 -13.03 -20.17
CA LEU A 33 7.31 -12.55 -18.84
C LEU A 33 7.00 -11.06 -18.65
N GLY A 34 7.22 -10.23 -19.67
CA GLY A 34 6.85 -8.81 -19.66
C GLY A 34 5.33 -8.61 -19.53
N ILE A 35 4.54 -9.34 -20.32
CA ILE A 35 3.07 -9.25 -20.31
C ILE A 35 2.49 -9.61 -18.93
N ILE A 36 2.93 -10.72 -18.32
CA ILE A 36 2.42 -11.11 -17.00
C ILE A 36 2.85 -10.10 -15.93
N THR A 37 4.09 -9.61 -16.00
CA THR A 37 4.61 -8.56 -15.11
C THR A 37 3.76 -7.28 -15.18
N ASP A 38 3.39 -6.84 -16.39
CA ASP A 38 2.55 -5.67 -16.59
C ASP A 38 1.13 -5.87 -16.06
N ARG A 39 0.55 -7.05 -16.28
CA ARG A 39 -0.78 -7.42 -15.77
C ARG A 39 -0.82 -7.42 -14.25
N VAL A 40 0.18 -7.99 -13.59
CA VAL A 40 0.26 -7.99 -12.12
C VAL A 40 0.39 -6.56 -11.60
N VAL A 41 1.30 -5.75 -12.16
CA VAL A 41 1.44 -4.35 -11.74
C VAL A 41 0.16 -3.56 -11.97
N ALA A 42 -0.53 -3.77 -13.09
CA ALA A 42 -1.83 -3.15 -13.35
C ALA A 42 -2.91 -3.61 -12.36
N HIS A 43 -2.89 -4.88 -11.97
CA HIS A 43 -3.79 -5.43 -10.96
C HIS A 43 -3.61 -4.76 -9.60
N TYR A 44 -2.37 -4.61 -9.11
CA TYR A 44 -2.10 -3.85 -7.87
C TYR A 44 -2.47 -2.36 -7.99
N LYS A 45 -2.24 -1.73 -9.15
CA LYS A 45 -2.70 -0.35 -9.40
C LYS A 45 -4.22 -0.22 -9.28
N SER A 46 -4.98 -1.19 -9.80
CA SER A 46 -6.45 -1.16 -9.73
C SER A 46 -6.99 -1.14 -8.29
N TYR A 47 -6.30 -1.82 -7.36
CA TYR A 47 -6.65 -1.73 -5.94
C TYR A 47 -6.44 -0.32 -5.40
N TYR A 48 -5.32 0.33 -5.73
CA TYR A 48 -5.07 1.70 -5.29
C TYR A 48 -6.02 2.72 -5.93
N GLU A 49 -6.43 2.51 -7.17
CA GLU A 49 -7.47 3.31 -7.82
C GLU A 49 -8.80 3.20 -7.06
N GLN A 50 -9.20 2.00 -6.65
CA GLN A 50 -10.38 1.83 -5.80
C GLN A 50 -10.24 2.47 -4.43
N ILE A 51 -9.07 2.33 -3.78
CA ILE A 51 -8.76 3.02 -2.52
C ILE A 51 -8.88 4.54 -2.70
N HIS A 52 -8.40 5.09 -3.80
CA HIS A 52 -8.53 6.50 -4.11
C HIS A 52 -10.00 6.92 -4.25
N LEU A 53 -10.79 6.16 -5.03
CA LEU A 53 -12.22 6.41 -5.23
C LEU A 53 -13.00 6.43 -3.92
N VAL A 54 -12.77 5.47 -3.03
CA VAL A 54 -13.47 5.43 -1.73
C VAL A 54 -12.95 6.49 -0.77
N SER A 55 -11.64 6.77 -0.80
CA SER A 55 -11.06 7.81 0.05
C SER A 55 -11.62 9.20 -0.28
N ASN A 56 -11.91 9.47 -1.55
CA ASN A 56 -12.50 10.72 -1.99
C ASN A 56 -13.87 10.97 -1.35
N ARG A 57 -14.66 9.91 -1.16
CA ARG A 57 -15.95 9.96 -0.46
C ARG A 57 -15.76 10.04 1.06
N ASN A 58 -14.96 9.15 1.62
CA ASN A 58 -14.66 9.13 3.05
C ASN A 58 -13.29 8.47 3.30
N VAL A 59 -12.29 9.29 3.61
CA VAL A 59 -10.91 8.83 3.82
C VAL A 59 -10.78 7.92 5.04
N LYS A 60 -11.64 8.07 6.06
CA LYS A 60 -11.59 7.30 7.32
C LYS A 60 -11.72 5.80 7.08
N ILE A 61 -12.46 5.40 6.03
CA ILE A 61 -12.66 4.01 5.63
C ILE A 61 -11.32 3.31 5.33
N VAL A 62 -10.32 4.03 4.82
CA VAL A 62 -8.99 3.46 4.52
C VAL A 62 -8.17 3.22 5.78
N PHE A 63 -8.42 3.97 6.86
CA PHE A 63 -7.71 3.84 8.14
C PHE A 63 -8.37 2.86 9.10
N ASN A 64 -9.58 2.40 8.78
CA ASN A 64 -10.26 1.32 9.48
C ASN A 64 -10.90 0.37 8.44
N PRO A 65 -10.07 -0.42 7.74
CA PRO A 65 -10.51 -1.18 6.58
C PRO A 65 -11.24 -2.46 7.00
N THR A 66 -12.57 -2.43 6.98
CA THR A 66 -13.42 -3.58 7.38
C THR A 66 -13.34 -4.79 6.44
N TRP A 67 -12.65 -4.66 5.29
CA TRP A 67 -12.48 -5.74 4.32
C TRP A 67 -11.19 -6.54 4.52
N LEU A 68 -10.34 -6.12 5.46
CA LEU A 68 -9.10 -6.80 5.83
C LEU A 68 -9.31 -7.59 7.13
N THR A 69 -8.71 -8.76 7.20
CA THR A 69 -8.58 -9.55 8.45
C THR A 69 -7.77 -8.79 9.49
N HIS A 70 -7.86 -9.17 10.78
CA HIS A 70 -7.05 -8.52 11.82
C HIS A 70 -5.56 -8.60 11.53
N LEU A 71 -5.08 -9.75 11.04
CA LEU A 71 -3.69 -9.91 10.65
C LEU A 71 -3.30 -9.02 9.47
N GLU A 72 -4.14 -8.89 8.44
CA GLU A 72 -3.88 -7.98 7.31
C GLU A 72 -3.83 -6.50 7.74
N GLN A 73 -4.63 -6.12 8.74
CA GLN A 73 -4.65 -4.76 9.29
C GLN A 73 -3.31 -4.39 9.96
N ASP A 74 -2.63 -5.33 10.61
CA ASP A 74 -1.32 -5.09 11.24
C ASP A 74 -0.22 -4.75 10.21
N PHE A 75 -0.37 -5.22 8.97
CA PHE A 75 0.54 -4.89 7.86
C PHE A 75 0.04 -3.72 7.00
N HIS A 76 -1.10 -3.11 7.35
CA HIS A 76 -1.72 -2.05 6.58
C HIS A 76 -1.18 -0.66 6.93
N TRP A 77 -0.55 -0.02 5.96
CA TRP A 77 -0.04 1.34 5.99
C TRP A 77 -0.56 2.15 4.80
N LEU A 78 -1.37 3.17 5.10
CA LEU A 78 -1.89 4.12 4.11
C LEU A 78 -2.46 3.42 2.86
N GLY A 79 -3.44 2.53 3.06
CA GLY A 79 -4.11 1.87 1.94
C GLY A 79 -3.32 0.72 1.30
N GLY A 80 -2.32 0.14 1.96
CA GLY A 80 -1.67 -1.12 1.54
C GLY A 80 -0.40 -1.40 2.33
N TRP A 81 0.60 -2.06 1.78
CA TRP A 81 1.79 -2.47 2.57
C TRP A 81 2.90 -1.42 2.64
N TYR A 82 3.72 -1.51 3.68
CA TYR A 82 4.96 -0.72 3.80
C TYR A 82 5.93 -1.03 2.64
N PRO A 83 6.47 0.00 1.95
CA PRO A 83 7.47 -0.16 0.90
C PRO A 83 8.70 -0.98 1.33
N THR A 84 9.12 -0.85 2.59
CA THR A 84 10.16 -1.70 3.21
C THR A 84 9.96 -3.21 2.99
N ILE A 85 8.71 -3.70 2.97
CA ILE A 85 8.42 -5.13 2.77
C ILE A 85 8.91 -5.59 1.39
N PHE A 86 8.77 -4.76 0.35
CA PHE A 86 9.22 -5.10 -1.00
C PHE A 86 10.75 -5.29 -1.06
N PHE A 87 11.51 -4.43 -0.38
CA PHE A 87 12.97 -4.58 -0.32
C PHE A 87 13.40 -5.78 0.51
N ASN A 88 12.67 -6.10 1.59
CA ASN A 88 12.91 -7.32 2.35
C ASN A 88 12.66 -8.58 1.51
N ILE A 89 11.68 -8.56 0.61
CA ILE A 89 11.46 -9.65 -0.35
C ILE A 89 12.64 -9.74 -1.34
N LEU A 90 13.09 -8.61 -1.91
CA LEU A 90 14.23 -8.59 -2.84
C LEU A 90 15.52 -9.15 -2.23
N LYS A 91 15.79 -8.86 -0.95
CA LYS A 91 16.95 -9.39 -0.22
C LYS A 91 16.97 -10.92 -0.18
N LYS A 92 15.81 -11.58 -0.17
CA LYS A 92 15.73 -13.06 -0.24
C LYS A 92 16.23 -13.61 -1.58
N SER A 93 16.23 -12.79 -2.64
CA SER A 93 16.67 -13.15 -3.99
C SER A 93 18.03 -12.53 -4.37
N GLU A 94 18.79 -12.00 -3.41
CA GLU A 94 20.02 -11.23 -3.66
C GLU A 94 21.11 -12.03 -4.40
N SER A 95 21.14 -13.35 -4.21
CA SER A 95 22.06 -14.25 -4.93
C SER A 95 21.86 -14.25 -6.44
N SER A 96 20.64 -13.94 -6.91
CA SER A 96 20.29 -13.92 -8.34
C SER A 96 20.68 -12.63 -9.07
N PHE A 97 21.12 -11.60 -8.34
CA PHE A 97 21.43 -10.27 -8.89
C PHE A 97 22.92 -10.12 -9.20
N CYS A 98 23.26 -9.45 -10.31
CA CYS A 98 24.64 -9.06 -10.57
C CYS A 98 25.05 -7.87 -9.69
N ASN A 99 26.35 -7.58 -9.59
CA ASN A 99 26.85 -6.49 -8.75
C ASN A 99 26.24 -5.12 -9.14
N MET A 100 26.04 -4.88 -10.43
CA MET A 100 25.41 -3.64 -10.91
C MET A 100 23.94 -3.54 -10.45
N GLN A 101 23.18 -4.64 -10.52
CA GLN A 101 21.81 -4.70 -10.02
C GLN A 101 21.75 -4.49 -8.50
N ARG A 102 22.63 -5.13 -7.72
CA ARG A 102 22.68 -4.94 -6.27
C ARG A 102 22.93 -3.49 -5.89
N SER A 103 23.91 -2.84 -6.50
CA SER A 103 24.20 -1.43 -6.25
C SER A 103 23.02 -0.52 -6.64
N ALA A 104 22.36 -0.79 -7.78
CA ALA A 104 21.19 -0.04 -8.21
C ALA A 104 20.01 -0.21 -7.24
N ILE A 105 19.75 -1.43 -6.77
CA ILE A 105 18.71 -1.73 -5.77
C ILE A 105 19.02 -1.04 -4.43
N GLN A 106 20.28 -1.02 -3.99
CA GLN A 106 20.66 -0.33 -2.75
C GLN A 106 20.41 1.18 -2.82
N VAL A 107 20.75 1.81 -3.94
CA VAL A 107 20.46 3.23 -4.17
C VAL A 107 18.95 3.48 -4.22
N LEU A 108 18.21 2.61 -4.90
CA LEU A 108 16.75 2.68 -4.95
C LEU A 108 16.13 2.53 -3.56
N GLU A 109 16.55 1.53 -2.79
CA GLU A 109 16.08 1.27 -1.42
C GLU A 109 16.31 2.50 -0.53
N ALA A 110 17.53 3.04 -0.52
CA ALA A 110 17.84 4.23 0.28
C ALA A 110 16.91 5.42 -0.06
N ALA A 111 16.68 5.68 -1.35
CA ALA A 111 15.82 6.76 -1.79
C ALA A 111 14.34 6.54 -1.41
N LYS A 112 13.81 5.32 -1.57
CA LYS A 112 12.40 5.00 -1.31
C LYS A 112 12.10 4.91 0.19
N LEU A 113 13.03 4.41 0.98
CA LEU A 113 12.87 4.34 2.44
C LEU A 113 12.99 5.72 3.10
N GLU A 114 13.74 6.65 2.51
CA GLU A 114 13.73 8.03 3.00
C GLU A 114 12.39 8.73 2.74
N GLU A 115 11.79 8.53 1.57
CA GLU A 115 10.43 9.01 1.29
C GLU A 115 9.38 8.34 2.18
N GLU A 116 9.51 7.03 2.46
CA GLU A 116 8.66 6.32 3.43
C GLU A 116 8.73 7.00 4.81
N ARG A 117 9.95 7.28 5.31
CA ARG A 117 10.16 8.00 6.58
C ARG A 117 9.54 9.38 6.57
N HIS A 118 9.67 10.14 5.49
CA HIS A 118 9.03 11.46 5.35
C HIS A 118 7.51 11.36 5.48
N ILE A 119 6.88 10.37 4.84
CA ILE A 119 5.42 10.16 4.95
C ILE A 119 5.03 9.77 6.37
N ILE A 120 5.81 8.91 7.03
CA ILE A 120 5.60 8.51 8.44
C ILE A 120 5.67 9.73 9.36
N MET A 121 6.70 10.58 9.23
CA MET A 121 6.83 11.79 10.05
C MET A 121 5.63 12.74 9.88
N GLN A 122 5.11 12.89 8.66
CA GLN A 122 3.91 13.70 8.43
C GLN A 122 2.65 13.08 9.05
N CYS A 123 2.50 11.75 9.02
CA CYS A 123 1.42 11.07 9.73
C CYS A 123 1.50 11.34 11.24
N MET A 124 2.70 11.27 11.81
CA MET A 124 2.95 11.55 13.23
C MET A 124 2.59 13.00 13.57
N SER A 125 2.99 13.97 12.75
CA SER A 125 2.64 15.38 12.96
C SER A 125 1.12 15.63 12.96
N ILE A 126 0.37 14.97 12.05
CA ILE A 126 -1.10 15.07 12.04
C ILE A 126 -1.68 14.46 13.32
N ARG A 127 -1.19 13.29 13.74
CA ARG A 127 -1.64 12.63 14.97
C ARG A 127 -1.38 13.50 16.21
N GLU A 128 -0.16 14.00 16.37
CA GLU A 128 0.20 14.88 17.48
C GLU A 128 -0.66 16.15 17.52
N ALA A 129 -1.00 16.72 16.37
CA ALA A 129 -1.89 17.87 16.30
C ALA A 129 -3.32 17.53 16.79
N MET A 130 -3.80 16.31 16.52
CA MET A 130 -5.12 15.82 16.95
C MET A 130 -5.17 15.49 18.45
N GLU A 131 -4.06 15.11 19.06
CA GLU A 131 -3.99 14.66 20.46
C GLU A 131 -3.78 15.81 21.47
N ARG A 132 -3.56 17.05 21.02
CA ARG A 132 -3.34 18.21 21.91
C ARG A 132 -4.64 18.67 22.60
N PRO A 133 -4.73 18.66 23.95
CA PRO A 133 -5.93 19.07 24.68
C PRO A 133 -6.34 20.52 24.39
N ASP A 134 -5.39 21.44 24.30
CA ASP A 134 -5.66 22.87 24.03
C ASP A 134 -6.27 23.08 22.64
N PHE A 135 -5.91 22.23 21.68
CA PHE A 135 -6.47 22.24 20.35
C PHE A 135 -7.94 21.79 20.38
N LEU A 136 -8.23 20.67 21.04
CA LEU A 136 -9.59 20.16 21.24
C LEU A 136 -10.48 21.16 22.01
N ILE A 137 -9.94 21.77 23.06
CA ILE A 137 -10.62 22.81 23.86
C ILE A 137 -10.88 24.07 23.02
N SER A 138 -9.94 24.49 22.17
CA SER A 138 -10.11 25.66 21.28
C SER A 138 -11.18 25.43 20.22
N VAL A 139 -11.21 24.23 19.62
CA VAL A 139 -12.28 23.79 18.70
C VAL A 139 -13.64 23.82 19.40
N ALA A 140 -13.74 23.23 20.60
CA ALA A 140 -14.98 23.18 21.39
C ALA A 140 -15.45 24.57 21.84
N ARG A 141 -14.53 25.44 22.30
CA ARG A 141 -14.85 26.81 22.75
C ARG A 141 -15.34 27.70 21.61
N LEU A 142 -14.77 27.58 20.41
CA LEU A 142 -15.21 28.35 19.25
C LEU A 142 -16.61 27.94 18.77
N GLY A 143 -16.98 26.66 18.92
CA GLY A 143 -18.34 26.16 18.63
C GLY A 143 -19.41 26.70 19.58
N MET A 144 -19.04 27.05 20.82
CA MET A 144 -19.96 27.50 21.87
C MET A 144 -20.32 29.00 21.80
N VAL A 145 -19.57 29.83 21.06
CA VAL A 145 -19.63 31.31 21.17
C VAL A 145 -20.65 31.99 20.22
N ARG A 146 -21.35 31.28 19.33
CA ARG A 146 -22.32 31.93 18.42
C ARG A 146 -23.63 31.15 18.19
N ASN A 147 -24.71 31.74 18.72
CA ASN A 147 -26.13 31.56 18.38
C ASN A 147 -26.47 30.55 17.25
N GLY A 148 -27.04 29.42 17.63
CA GLY A 148 -28.04 28.66 16.83
C GLY A 148 -27.56 27.90 15.59
N ASN A 149 -26.40 28.20 15.02
CA ASN A 149 -25.82 27.48 13.88
C ASN A 149 -24.45 26.91 14.26
N SER A 150 -24.47 25.84 15.06
CA SER A 150 -23.30 25.13 15.62
C SER A 150 -22.40 24.42 14.58
N ILE A 151 -22.68 24.58 13.29
CA ILE A 151 -21.99 23.88 12.19
C ILE A 151 -21.01 24.86 11.53
N ARG A 152 -19.72 24.90 11.93
CA ARG A 152 -18.67 25.38 10.99
C ARG A 152 -17.18 25.18 11.34
N PHE A 153 -16.77 24.97 12.59
CA PHE A 153 -15.31 24.86 12.88
C PHE A 153 -14.81 23.42 13.01
N GLU A 154 -15.53 22.56 13.73
CA GLU A 154 -15.23 21.11 13.79
C GLU A 154 -15.21 20.48 12.40
N GLN A 155 -16.22 20.80 11.57
CA GLN A 155 -16.27 20.31 10.20
C GLN A 155 -15.09 20.81 9.37
N TYR A 156 -14.72 22.09 9.48
CA TYR A 156 -13.57 22.65 8.77
C TYR A 156 -12.25 21.98 9.17
N PHE A 157 -12.08 21.66 10.46
CA PHE A 157 -10.92 20.90 10.92
C PHE A 157 -10.91 19.47 10.37
N LEU A 158 -12.05 18.77 10.45
CA LEU A 158 -12.18 17.42 9.88
C LEU A 158 -11.92 17.41 8.37
N ASP A 159 -12.28 18.47 7.67
CA ASP A 159 -12.01 18.65 6.25
C ASP A 159 -10.51 18.82 5.98
N ILE A 160 -9.80 19.63 6.80
CA ILE A 160 -8.34 19.78 6.72
C ILE A 160 -7.64 18.44 6.97
N VAL A 161 -7.98 17.75 8.06
CA VAL A 161 -7.39 16.44 8.37
C VAL A 161 -7.68 15.46 7.25
N SER A 162 -8.92 15.43 6.75
CA SER A 162 -9.29 14.55 5.65
C SER A 162 -8.48 14.84 4.38
N LEU A 163 -8.25 16.11 4.06
CA LEU A 163 -7.42 16.52 2.92
C LEU A 163 -5.96 16.10 3.11
N SER A 164 -5.40 16.29 4.30
CA SER A 164 -4.02 15.87 4.63
C SER A 164 -3.87 14.35 4.54
N LEU A 165 -4.83 13.58 5.06
CA LEU A 165 -4.82 12.11 4.97
C LEU A 165 -4.95 11.63 3.52
N LYS A 166 -5.80 12.25 2.70
CA LYS A 166 -5.90 11.96 1.25
C LYS A 166 -4.58 12.23 0.52
N PHE A 167 -3.90 13.33 0.87
CA PHE A 167 -2.60 13.67 0.31
C PHE A 167 -1.53 12.63 0.66
N LEU A 168 -1.44 12.22 1.93
CA LEU A 168 -0.49 11.19 2.36
C LEU A 168 -0.80 9.81 1.75
N LEU A 169 -2.07 9.46 1.65
CA LEU A 169 -2.53 8.25 0.96
C LEU A 169 -2.05 8.24 -0.50
N LYS A 170 -2.19 9.37 -1.22
CA LYS A 170 -1.72 9.47 -2.60
C LYS A 170 -0.20 9.39 -2.71
N ARG A 171 0.56 10.00 -1.79
CA ARG A 171 2.03 9.87 -1.75
C ARG A 171 2.45 8.42 -1.53
N ALA A 172 1.83 7.72 -0.58
CA ALA A 172 2.13 6.32 -0.31
C ALA A 172 1.80 5.41 -1.51
N GLU A 173 0.70 5.66 -2.21
CA GLU A 173 0.40 4.99 -3.48
C GLU A 173 1.49 5.23 -4.53
N ILE A 174 1.84 6.49 -4.80
CA ILE A 174 2.86 6.85 -5.79
C ILE A 174 4.19 6.19 -5.45
N LEU A 175 4.57 6.19 -4.15
CA LEU A 175 5.79 5.55 -3.67
C LEU A 175 5.80 4.06 -4.02
N ARG A 176 4.74 3.32 -3.66
CA ARG A 176 4.63 1.87 -3.94
C ARG A 176 4.66 1.59 -5.44
N VAL A 177 3.88 2.31 -6.24
CA VAL A 177 3.85 2.12 -7.69
C VAL A 177 5.22 2.41 -8.32
N SER A 178 5.90 3.47 -7.87
CA SER A 178 7.21 3.83 -8.40
C SER A 178 8.26 2.75 -8.17
N ILE A 179 8.20 2.00 -7.07
CA ILE A 179 9.12 0.88 -6.81
C ILE A 179 9.00 -0.17 -7.92
N PHE A 180 7.79 -0.56 -8.30
CA PHE A 180 7.59 -1.53 -9.37
C PHE A 180 8.08 -1.01 -10.73
N THR A 181 7.86 0.27 -11.01
CA THR A 181 8.35 0.89 -12.26
C THR A 181 9.88 0.92 -12.28
N ASP A 182 10.52 1.38 -11.21
CA ASP A 182 11.97 1.51 -11.14
C ASP A 182 12.66 0.14 -11.15
N LEU A 183 12.07 -0.87 -10.50
CA LEU A 183 12.61 -2.24 -10.51
C LEU A 183 12.53 -2.89 -11.90
N LYS A 184 11.55 -2.55 -12.75
CA LYS A 184 11.50 -3.07 -14.13
C LYS A 184 12.68 -2.61 -14.98
N GLU A 185 13.25 -1.44 -14.67
CA GLU A 185 14.43 -0.91 -15.35
C GLU A 185 15.73 -1.57 -14.85
N ILE A 186 15.71 -2.17 -13.64
CA ILE A 186 16.88 -2.78 -13.00
C ILE A 186 16.91 -4.30 -13.20
N LEU A 187 15.77 -4.96 -13.04
CA LEU A 187 15.62 -6.41 -13.04
C LEU A 187 15.34 -6.93 -14.45
N ASN A 188 15.87 -8.10 -14.76
CA ASN A 188 15.40 -8.81 -15.95
C ASN A 188 13.97 -9.36 -15.72
N PRO A 189 13.22 -9.69 -16.78
CA PRO A 189 11.83 -10.11 -16.63
C PRO A 189 11.62 -11.35 -15.75
N LEU A 190 12.57 -12.30 -15.75
CA LEU A 190 12.47 -13.48 -14.88
C LEU A 190 12.65 -13.12 -13.40
N GLN A 191 13.64 -12.28 -13.07
CA GLN A 191 13.83 -11.75 -11.72
C GLN A 191 12.59 -10.98 -11.24
N MET A 192 11.98 -10.18 -12.13
CA MET A 192 10.75 -9.45 -11.82
C MET A 192 9.57 -10.39 -11.55
N VAL A 193 9.41 -11.46 -12.33
CA VAL A 193 8.38 -12.49 -12.09
C VAL A 193 8.58 -13.19 -10.75
N VAL A 194 9.81 -13.58 -10.41
CA VAL A 194 10.14 -14.20 -9.11
C VAL A 194 9.80 -13.25 -7.96
N PHE A 195 10.15 -11.97 -8.09
CA PHE A 195 9.84 -10.94 -7.10
C PHE A 195 8.33 -10.75 -6.91
N LEU A 196 7.58 -10.64 -8.01
CA LEU A 196 6.12 -10.47 -7.98
C LEU A 196 5.41 -11.70 -7.42
N SER A 197 5.88 -12.91 -7.77
CA SER A 197 5.38 -14.17 -7.21
C SER A 197 5.51 -14.16 -5.69
N ALA A 198 6.67 -13.79 -5.15
CA ALA A 198 6.87 -13.71 -3.70
C ALA A 198 5.98 -12.68 -3.00
N ILE A 199 5.59 -11.58 -3.67
CA ILE A 199 4.62 -10.61 -3.14
C ILE A 199 3.22 -11.21 -3.09
N VAL A 200 2.78 -11.82 -4.19
CA VAL A 200 1.46 -12.46 -4.27
C VAL A 200 1.35 -13.56 -3.23
N ASP A 201 2.36 -14.42 -3.11
CA ASP A 201 2.40 -15.51 -2.13
C ASP A 201 2.33 -14.99 -0.70
N LEU A 202 3.09 -13.94 -0.38
CA LEU A 202 3.04 -13.31 0.94
C LEU A 202 1.62 -12.80 1.23
N GLN A 203 0.95 -12.20 0.24
CA GLN A 203 -0.35 -11.58 0.46
C GLN A 203 -1.43 -12.63 0.70
N LEU A 204 -1.44 -13.66 -0.14
CA LEU A 204 -2.36 -14.78 0.00
C LEU A 204 -2.12 -15.55 1.31
N THR A 205 -0.85 -15.70 1.70
CA THR A 205 -0.49 -16.36 2.97
C THR A 205 -0.97 -15.58 4.18
N ILE A 206 -0.70 -14.26 4.24
CA ILE A 206 -1.17 -13.39 5.32
C ILE A 206 -2.70 -13.44 5.40
N ARG A 207 -3.39 -13.35 4.27
CA ARG A 207 -4.85 -13.40 4.26
C ARG A 207 -5.40 -14.74 4.73
N ARG A 208 -4.86 -15.87 4.27
CA ARG A 208 -5.27 -17.20 4.71
C ARG A 208 -5.11 -17.34 6.23
N MET A 209 -3.95 -16.98 6.76
CA MET A 209 -3.69 -17.02 8.21
C MET A 209 -4.64 -16.10 8.97
N GLY A 210 -4.91 -14.90 8.45
CA GLY A 210 -5.85 -13.97 9.06
C GLY A 210 -7.27 -14.52 9.12
N LEU A 211 -7.75 -15.17 8.05
CA LEU A 211 -9.07 -15.81 8.03
C LEU A 211 -9.17 -16.99 9.01
N GLU A 212 -8.09 -17.76 9.17
CA GLU A 212 -8.03 -18.85 10.16
C GLU A 212 -8.13 -18.29 11.58
N VAL A 213 -7.37 -17.25 11.90
CA VAL A 213 -7.38 -16.61 13.23
C VAL A 213 -8.72 -15.94 13.53
N ASP A 214 -9.27 -15.19 12.57
CA ASP A 214 -10.52 -14.45 12.76
C ASP A 214 -11.74 -15.38 12.91
N ALA A 215 -11.65 -16.63 12.42
CA ALA A 215 -12.71 -17.64 12.58
C ALA A 215 -12.74 -18.26 13.99
N ASP A 216 -11.63 -18.17 14.74
CA ASP A 216 -11.49 -18.72 16.10
C ASP A 216 -11.86 -17.71 17.20
N ILE A 217 -12.24 -16.47 16.85
CA ILE A 217 -12.60 -15.35 17.75
C ILE A 217 -14.13 -15.15 17.79
#